data_AF-A0A375CQ40-F1
#
_entry.id   AF-A0A375CQ40-F1
#
_cell.length_a   1.000
_cell.length_b   1.000
_cell.length_c   1.000
_cell.angle_alpha   90.00
_cell.angle_beta   90.00
_cell.angle_gamma   90.00
#
_symmetry.space_group_name_H-M   'P 1'
#
loop_
_entity.id
_entity.type
_entity.pdbx_description
1 polymer ?
#
loop_
_entity_poly.entity_id
_entity_poly.type
_entity_poly.pdbx_seq_one_letter_code
_entity_poly.pdbx_strand_id
1 'polypeptide(L)'
;MGAQPPLGCAPVHRGVRCTQFLPVGALDPVEDRADHAILAIRRLLDAGHPLVVAYSGGKDSSMVAAFALHAALEHRAAGGNPLVVVTTGDTLVESPEVAEHYRNELSRMRRFGSRHGVRIITRIVEPTTAATFQVKVLSGRALPSFLGTLRQRGESAIRPARNQDGDLVGDCSSDLKILPQRAFRRSLFRWQMRGSPSR
;
A
#
# COMPACT_ATOMS: atom_id res chain seq x y z
N MET A 1 1.41 -55.63 16.75
CA MET A 1 1.70 -54.18 16.74
C MET A 1 1.48 -53.67 15.33
N GLY A 2 0.24 -53.25 15.03
CA GLY A 2 -0.14 -52.77 13.70
C GLY A 2 0.09 -51.26 13.61
N ALA A 3 0.90 -50.85 12.63
CA ALA A 3 1.00 -49.45 12.24
C ALA A 3 -0.14 -49.14 11.25
N GLN A 4 -0.98 -48.17 11.61
CA GLN A 4 -1.98 -47.59 10.70
C GLN A 4 -1.27 -46.74 9.63
N PRO A 5 -1.58 -46.90 8.34
CA PRO A 5 -1.14 -45.95 7.32
C PRO A 5 -1.96 -44.64 7.39
N PRO A 6 -1.38 -43.47 7.05
CA PRO A 6 -2.13 -42.23 6.99
C PRO A 6 -3.21 -42.29 5.90
N LEU A 7 -4.38 -41.75 6.22
CA LEU A 7 -5.58 -41.71 5.38
C LEU A 7 -5.26 -41.15 3.98
N GLY A 8 -5.11 -42.07 3.04
CA GLY A 8 -4.95 -41.77 1.62
C GLY A 8 -6.27 -41.30 1.00
N CYS A 9 -6.16 -40.28 0.16
CA CYS A 9 -7.19 -39.85 -0.77
C CYS A 9 -7.85 -41.05 -1.47
N ALA A 10 -9.19 -41.11 -1.44
CA ALA A 10 -9.96 -42.07 -2.22
C ALA A 10 -9.71 -41.86 -3.73
N PRO A 11 -9.68 -42.94 -4.55
CA PRO A 11 -9.47 -42.82 -5.98
C PRO A 11 -10.78 -42.36 -6.64
N VAL A 12 -10.84 -41.10 -7.06
CA VAL A 12 -11.88 -40.62 -7.98
C VAL A 12 -11.39 -40.86 -9.41
N HIS A 13 -12.31 -41.39 -10.22
CA HIS A 13 -12.15 -41.82 -11.60
C HIS A 13 -11.28 -40.92 -12.50
N ARG A 14 -10.57 -41.59 -13.40
CA ARG A 14 -9.78 -41.08 -14.54
C ARG A 14 -10.23 -39.70 -15.03
N GLY A 15 -9.31 -38.72 -15.01
CA GLY A 15 -9.27 -37.68 -16.05
C GLY A 15 -9.20 -36.22 -15.62
N VAL A 16 -9.23 -35.87 -14.34
CA VAL A 16 -9.10 -34.47 -13.90
C VAL A 16 -7.89 -34.34 -12.99
N ARG A 17 -6.80 -33.76 -13.51
CA ARG A 17 -5.72 -33.25 -12.65
C ARG A 17 -6.36 -32.18 -11.78
N CYS A 18 -6.50 -32.47 -10.50
CA CYS A 18 -6.82 -31.47 -9.50
C CYS A 18 -5.61 -30.53 -9.41
N THR A 19 -5.55 -29.54 -10.30
CA THR A 19 -4.65 -28.40 -10.16
C THR A 19 -5.05 -27.71 -8.87
N GLN A 20 -4.19 -27.78 -7.85
CA GLN A 20 -4.36 -27.00 -6.62
C GLN A 20 -4.66 -25.56 -7.01
N PHE A 21 -5.90 -25.13 -6.74
CA PHE A 21 -6.38 -23.75 -6.96
C PHE A 21 -5.72 -22.73 -6.02
N LEU A 22 -4.90 -23.20 -5.10
CA LEU A 22 -4.22 -22.37 -4.12
C LEU A 22 -2.91 -21.83 -4.73
N PRO A 23 -2.64 -20.53 -4.59
CA PRO A 23 -1.36 -19.97 -5.03
C PRO A 23 -0.21 -20.65 -4.29
N VAL A 24 0.97 -20.68 -4.91
CA VAL A 24 2.19 -21.22 -4.29
C VAL A 24 2.38 -20.58 -2.91
N GLY A 25 2.55 -21.42 -1.88
CA GLY A 25 2.75 -20.99 -0.49
C GLY A 25 1.48 -20.64 0.28
N ALA A 26 0.28 -20.91 -0.25
CA ALA A 26 -0.97 -20.63 0.47
C ALA A 26 -1.16 -21.44 1.78
N LEU A 27 -0.47 -22.58 1.88
CA LEU A 27 -0.50 -23.46 3.07
C LEU A 27 0.71 -23.25 3.98
N ASP A 28 1.61 -22.33 3.63
CA ASP A 28 2.77 -22.04 4.46
C ASP A 28 2.31 -21.37 5.78
N PRO A 29 2.99 -21.67 6.89
CA PRO A 29 2.83 -20.94 8.15
C PRO A 29 2.84 -19.42 7.93
N VAL A 30 2.14 -18.67 8.79
CA VAL A 30 2.06 -17.21 8.62
C VAL A 30 3.41 -16.56 8.91
N GLU A 31 4.20 -17.18 9.78
CA GLU A 31 5.55 -16.82 10.16
C GLU A 31 6.49 -16.91 8.94
N ASP A 32 6.49 -18.04 8.23
CA ASP A 32 7.32 -18.25 7.03
C ASP A 32 7.00 -17.22 5.94
N ARG A 33 5.71 -16.90 5.76
CA ARG A 33 5.26 -15.87 4.82
C ARG A 33 5.73 -14.47 5.24
N ALA A 34 5.71 -14.17 6.54
CA ALA A 34 6.21 -12.91 7.07
C ALA A 34 7.73 -12.80 6.88
N ASP A 35 8.48 -13.84 7.18
CA ASP A 35 9.94 -13.89 7.02
C ASP A 35 10.34 -13.74 5.56
N HIS A 36 9.63 -14.41 4.65
CA HIS A 36 9.84 -14.25 3.20
C HIS A 36 9.57 -12.81 2.75
N ALA A 37 8.52 -12.16 3.27
CA ALA A 37 8.20 -10.78 2.93
C ALA A 37 9.26 -9.80 3.47
N ILE A 38 9.69 -9.98 4.72
CA ILE A 38 10.75 -9.17 5.35
C ILE A 38 12.05 -9.32 4.57
N LEU A 39 12.46 -10.54 4.22
CA LEU A 39 13.66 -10.80 3.44
C LEU A 39 13.59 -10.14 2.05
N ALA A 40 12.44 -10.22 1.38
CA ALA A 40 12.23 -9.58 0.09
C ALA A 40 12.38 -8.05 0.18
N ILE A 41 11.84 -7.43 1.23
CA ILE A 41 11.98 -5.99 1.47
C ILE A 41 13.43 -5.63 1.81
N ARG A 42 14.10 -6.43 2.65
CA ARG A 42 15.48 -6.21 3.04
C ARG A 42 16.45 -6.21 1.85
N ARG A 43 16.24 -7.10 0.87
CA ARG A 43 17.03 -7.12 -0.38
C ARG A 43 17.01 -5.79 -1.13
N LEU A 44 15.92 -5.02 -1.04
CA LEU A 44 15.86 -3.67 -1.64
C LEU A 44 16.80 -2.71 -0.93
N LEU A 45 16.85 -2.75 0.41
CA LEU A 45 17.76 -1.94 1.22
C LEU A 45 19.22 -2.32 0.98
N ASP A 46 19.51 -3.63 0.91
CA ASP A 46 20.86 -4.13 0.63
C ASP A 46 21.33 -3.73 -0.78
N ALA A 47 20.41 -3.62 -1.75
CA ALA A 47 20.67 -3.05 -3.08
C ALA A 47 20.78 -1.50 -3.09
N GLY A 48 20.72 -0.84 -1.93
CA GLY A 48 20.82 0.61 -1.80
C GLY A 48 19.55 1.38 -2.15
N HIS A 49 18.41 0.70 -2.29
CA HIS A 49 17.13 1.36 -2.60
C HIS A 49 16.40 1.80 -1.32
N PRO A 50 15.97 3.08 -1.24
CA PRO A 50 15.12 3.51 -0.14
C PRO A 50 13.73 2.87 -0.23
N LEU A 51 13.12 2.60 0.92
CA LEU A 51 11.76 2.07 0.97
C LEU A 51 10.76 3.23 0.91
N VAL A 52 9.73 3.10 0.08
CA VAL A 52 8.60 4.03 0.03
C VAL A 52 7.32 3.26 0.27
N VAL A 53 6.68 3.51 1.41
CA VAL A 53 5.49 2.81 1.88
C VAL A 53 4.28 3.73 1.81
N ALA A 54 3.28 3.35 1.01
CA ALA A 54 1.98 4.00 1.04
C ALA A 54 1.17 3.46 2.24
N TYR A 55 0.90 4.32 3.22
CA TYR A 55 0.23 3.97 4.47
C TYR A 55 -1.15 4.60 4.54
N SER A 56 -2.19 3.79 4.73
CA SER A 56 -3.58 4.26 4.80
C SER A 56 -4.19 4.20 6.20
N GLY A 57 -3.50 3.62 7.19
CA GLY A 57 -4.11 3.27 8.47
C GLY A 57 -4.91 1.96 8.43
N GLY A 58 -5.01 1.30 7.28
CA GLY A 58 -5.65 -0.01 7.13
C GLY A 58 -4.72 -1.17 7.47
N LYS A 59 -5.31 -2.35 7.74
CA LYS A 59 -4.62 -3.58 8.17
C LYS A 59 -3.46 -3.96 7.24
N ASP A 60 -3.70 -4.01 5.93
CA ASP A 60 -2.69 -4.40 4.94
C ASP A 60 -1.50 -3.42 4.93
N SER A 61 -1.80 -2.12 4.90
CA SER A 61 -0.78 -1.07 4.89
C SER A 61 0.02 -1.02 6.20
N SER A 62 -0.62 -1.35 7.33
CA SER A 62 0.03 -1.49 8.63
C SER A 62 0.99 -2.68 8.66
N MET A 63 0.61 -3.82 8.08
CA MET A 63 1.50 -4.97 7.96
C MET A 63 2.70 -4.67 7.06
N VAL A 64 2.48 -4.04 5.90
CA VAL A 64 3.58 -3.61 5.02
C VAL A 64 4.51 -2.62 5.73
N ALA A 65 3.96 -1.65 6.47
CA ALA A 65 4.75 -0.71 7.25
C ALA A 65 5.56 -1.43 8.35
N ALA A 66 4.95 -2.37 9.07
CA ALA A 66 5.63 -3.15 10.10
C ALA A 66 6.80 -3.96 9.52
N PHE A 67 6.59 -4.66 8.40
CA PHE A 67 7.66 -5.41 7.73
C PHE A 67 8.77 -4.51 7.19
N ALA A 68 8.43 -3.34 6.63
CA ALA A 68 9.41 -2.37 6.17
C ALA A 68 10.27 -1.81 7.32
N LEU A 69 9.66 -1.52 8.47
CA LEU A 69 10.36 -1.07 9.66
C LEU A 69 11.24 -2.17 10.25
N HIS A 70 10.76 -3.42 10.26
CA HIS A 70 11.54 -4.56 10.71
C HIS A 70 12.77 -4.79 9.81
N ALA A 71 12.58 -4.88 8.49
CA ALA A 71 13.68 -5.00 7.53
C ALA A 71 14.69 -3.86 7.66
N ALA A 72 14.22 -2.63 7.91
CA ALA A 72 15.09 -1.48 8.17
C ALA A 72 15.90 -1.64 9.47
N LEU A 73 15.31 -2.16 10.55
CA LEU A 73 16.07 -2.46 11.76
C LEU A 73 17.16 -3.47 11.49
N GLU A 74 16.87 -4.56 10.79
CA GLU A 74 17.87 -5.58 10.55
C GLU A 74 18.99 -5.09 9.62
N HIS A 75 18.65 -4.28 8.61
CA HIS A 75 19.63 -3.64 7.74
C HIS A 75 20.52 -2.66 8.53
N ARG A 76 19.93 -1.89 9.47
CA ARG A 76 20.69 -1.02 10.39
C ARG A 76 21.59 -1.82 11.32
N ALA A 77 21.11 -2.94 11.86
CA ALA A 77 21.91 -3.82 12.73
C ALA A 77 23.11 -4.42 11.99
N ALA A 78 22.99 -4.65 10.68
CA ALA A 78 24.09 -5.05 9.81
C ALA A 78 25.03 -3.89 9.39
N GLY A 79 24.88 -2.69 9.98
CA GLY A 79 25.72 -1.53 9.69
C GLY A 79 25.24 -0.65 8.52
N GLY A 80 24.09 -0.97 7.93
CA GLY A 80 23.48 -0.17 6.86
C GLY A 80 22.86 1.14 7.36
N ASN A 81 22.49 2.01 6.42
CA ASN A 81 21.85 3.31 6.71
C ASN A 81 20.48 3.40 6.03
N PRO A 82 19.46 2.69 6.55
CA PRO A 82 18.16 2.56 5.89
C PRO A 82 17.42 3.90 5.84
N LEU A 83 16.83 4.18 4.68
CA LEU A 83 15.84 5.25 4.50
C LEU A 83 14.47 4.64 4.24
N VAL A 84 13.52 4.96 5.12
CA VAL A 84 12.11 4.60 4.97
C VAL A 84 11.29 5.88 4.83
N VAL A 85 10.52 5.98 3.75
CA VAL A 85 9.58 7.07 3.50
C VAL A 85 8.18 6.51 3.60
N VAL A 86 7.38 7.02 4.51
CA VAL A 86 5.97 6.63 4.69
C VAL A 86 5.08 7.77 4.22
N THR A 87 4.17 7.48 3.29
CA THR A 87 3.26 8.49 2.72
C THR A 87 1.81 8.10 2.95
N THR A 88 1.01 9.03 3.46
CA THR A 88 -0.45 8.87 3.60
C THR A 88 -1.15 9.84 2.69
N GLY A 89 -2.07 9.34 1.84
CA GLY A 89 -2.93 10.17 1.01
C GLY A 89 -4.17 10.54 1.78
N ASP A 90 -4.25 11.78 2.27
CA ASP A 90 -5.43 12.33 2.92
C ASP A 90 -6.36 12.88 1.83
N THR A 91 -7.53 12.25 1.69
CA THR A 91 -8.53 12.59 0.68
C THR A 91 -9.42 13.76 1.11
N LEU A 92 -9.28 14.23 2.36
CA LEU A 92 -10.13 15.22 3.00
C LEU A 92 -11.61 14.80 3.10
N VAL A 93 -11.88 13.50 2.97
CA VAL A 93 -13.22 12.90 3.18
C VAL A 93 -13.23 11.78 4.22
N GLU A 94 -12.05 11.43 4.76
CA GLU A 94 -11.96 10.45 5.85
C GLU A 94 -12.55 11.05 7.14
N SER A 95 -13.02 10.19 8.05
CA SER A 95 -13.54 10.66 9.33
C SER A 95 -12.43 11.28 10.21
N PRO A 96 -12.75 12.20 11.14
CA PRO A 96 -11.76 12.79 12.03
C PRO A 96 -10.94 11.74 12.82
N GLU A 97 -11.58 10.65 13.22
CA GLU A 97 -10.96 9.54 13.96
C GLU A 97 -9.96 8.78 13.10
N VAL A 98 -10.29 8.53 11.82
CA VAL A 98 -9.35 7.91 10.87
C VAL A 98 -8.17 8.85 10.63
N ALA A 99 -8.46 10.15 10.51
CA ALA A 99 -7.44 11.18 10.32
C ALA A 99 -6.45 11.25 11.49
N GLU A 100 -6.97 11.21 12.71
CA GLU A 100 -6.17 11.16 13.92
C GLU A 100 -5.40 9.83 14.03
N HIS A 101 -6.03 8.71 13.69
CA HIS A 101 -5.39 7.39 13.75
C HIS A 101 -4.11 7.33 12.91
N TYR A 102 -4.18 7.65 11.62
CA TYR A 102 -2.96 7.57 10.80
C TYR A 102 -1.93 8.64 11.22
N ARG A 103 -2.34 9.82 11.71
CA ARG A 103 -1.40 10.85 12.22
C ARG A 103 -0.62 10.34 13.43
N ASN A 104 -1.31 9.68 14.34
CA ASN A 104 -0.70 9.06 15.52
C ASN A 104 0.26 7.94 15.14
N GLU A 105 -0.13 7.09 14.18
CA GLU A 105 0.74 6.02 13.67
C GLU A 105 2.01 6.58 12.99
N LEU A 106 1.89 7.59 12.11
CA LEU A 106 3.06 8.26 11.53
C LEU A 106 3.96 8.92 12.59
N SER A 107 3.39 9.45 13.67
CA SER A 107 4.15 9.95 14.82
C SER A 107 4.92 8.84 15.53
N ARG A 108 4.29 7.68 15.77
CA ARG A 108 4.93 6.49 16.36
C ARG A 108 6.07 5.98 15.48
N MET A 109 5.87 5.91 14.16
CA MET A 109 6.91 5.50 13.21
C MET A 109 8.12 6.45 13.25
N ARG A 110 7.92 7.77 13.30
CA ARG A 110 9.04 8.73 13.47
C ARG A 110 9.80 8.51 14.77
N ARG A 111 9.09 8.37 15.90
CA ARG A 111 9.70 8.11 17.21
C ARG A 111 10.48 6.79 17.22
N PHE A 112 9.95 5.76 16.57
CA PHE A 112 10.66 4.50 16.37
C PHE A 112 11.97 4.72 15.60
N GLY A 113 11.94 5.45 14.49
CA GLY A 113 13.15 5.77 13.72
C GLY A 113 14.22 6.47 14.56
N SER A 114 13.83 7.49 15.32
CA SER A 114 14.74 8.20 16.22
C SER A 114 15.37 7.29 17.29
N ARG A 115 14.60 6.36 17.87
CA ARG A 115 15.09 5.45 18.91
C ARG A 115 16.07 4.39 18.37
N HIS A 116 15.87 3.94 17.14
CA HIS A 116 16.65 2.84 16.55
C HIS A 116 17.67 3.27 15.50
N GLY A 117 17.87 4.58 15.31
CA GLY A 117 18.81 5.09 14.30
C GLY A 117 18.37 4.79 12.86
N VAL A 118 17.07 4.62 12.61
CA VAL A 118 16.54 4.42 11.25
C VAL A 118 16.02 5.77 10.73
N ARG A 119 16.45 6.17 9.54
CA ARG A 119 15.99 7.43 8.94
C ARG A 119 14.57 7.24 8.39
N ILE A 120 13.58 7.76 9.12
CA ILE A 120 12.16 7.68 8.74
C ILE A 120 11.61 9.06 8.39
N ILE A 121 11.10 9.20 7.18
CA ILE A 121 10.40 10.40 6.70
C ILE A 121 8.92 10.06 6.59
N THR A 122 8.05 10.80 7.25
CA THR A 122 6.59 10.65 7.11
C THR A 122 5.98 11.86 6.43
N ARG A 123 5.09 11.66 5.48
CA ARG A 123 4.39 12.74 4.78
C ARG A 123 2.92 12.43 4.58
N ILE A 124 2.05 13.36 4.98
CA ILE A 124 0.67 13.39 4.52
C ILE A 124 0.63 14.22 3.24
N VAL A 125 -0.02 13.69 2.21
CA VAL A 125 -0.22 14.35 0.92
C VAL A 125 -1.71 14.47 0.66
N GLU A 126 -2.09 15.59 0.08
CA GLU A 126 -3.48 15.94 -0.18
C GLU A 126 -3.66 16.23 -1.67
N PRO A 127 -4.87 16.01 -2.23
CA PRO A 127 -5.20 16.46 -3.56
C PRO A 127 -5.14 17.99 -3.65
N THR A 128 -4.94 18.51 -4.87
CA THR A 128 -5.13 19.95 -5.09
C THR A 128 -6.59 20.31 -4.85
N THR A 129 -6.89 21.57 -4.52
CA THR A 129 -8.26 22.03 -4.25
C THR A 129 -9.23 21.63 -5.38
N ALA A 130 -8.81 21.78 -6.64
CA ALA A 130 -9.62 21.40 -7.81
C ALA A 130 -9.85 19.88 -7.96
N ALA A 131 -8.96 19.08 -7.39
CA ALA A 131 -9.03 17.62 -7.38
C ALA A 131 -9.67 17.05 -6.11
N THR A 132 -10.04 17.88 -5.13
CA THR A 132 -10.75 17.42 -3.93
C THR A 132 -12.08 16.78 -4.31
N PHE A 133 -12.51 15.81 -3.51
CA PHE A 133 -13.76 15.10 -3.74
C PHE A 133 -14.96 16.05 -3.83
N GLN A 134 -15.03 17.02 -2.90
CA GLN A 134 -16.10 18.00 -2.81
C GLN A 134 -16.21 18.82 -4.10
N VAL A 135 -15.09 19.38 -4.56
CA VAL A 135 -15.07 20.21 -5.78
C VAL A 135 -15.38 19.37 -7.01
N LYS A 136 -14.84 18.16 -7.11
CA LYS A 136 -15.10 17.28 -8.25
C LYS A 136 -16.57 16.85 -8.35
N VAL A 137 -17.19 16.52 -7.22
CA VAL A 137 -18.61 16.12 -7.18
C VAL A 137 -19.53 17.31 -7.45
N LEU A 138 -19.30 18.45 -6.79
CA LEU A 138 -20.15 19.63 -6.95
C LEU A 138 -20.05 20.27 -8.35
N SER A 139 -18.91 20.10 -9.03
CA SER A 139 -18.70 20.61 -10.40
C SER A 139 -19.11 19.62 -11.51
N GLY A 140 -19.61 18.43 -11.17
CA GLY A 140 -19.97 17.40 -12.15
C GLY A 140 -18.77 16.75 -12.87
N ARG A 141 -17.55 16.97 -12.39
CA ARG A 141 -16.30 16.39 -12.94
C ARG A 141 -16.01 14.97 -12.44
N ALA A 142 -16.65 14.57 -11.34
CA ALA A 142 -16.71 13.19 -10.87
C ALA A 142 -18.09 12.86 -10.33
N LEU A 143 -18.52 11.62 -10.57
CA LEU A 143 -19.63 11.05 -9.82
C LEU A 143 -19.08 10.20 -8.67
N PRO A 144 -19.63 10.31 -7.46
CA PRO A 144 -19.24 9.44 -6.37
C PRO A 144 -19.61 7.99 -6.75
N SER A 145 -18.60 7.13 -6.75
CA SER A 145 -18.80 5.70 -6.97
C SER A 145 -19.15 5.05 -5.64
N PHE A 146 -20.45 4.88 -5.37
CA PHE A 146 -20.90 4.12 -4.20
C PHE A 146 -20.98 2.63 -4.54
N LEU A 147 -20.64 1.76 -3.59
CA LEU A 147 -20.82 0.31 -3.72
C LEU A 147 -22.27 0.02 -4.16
N GLY A 148 -22.45 -0.52 -5.37
CA GLY A 148 -23.76 -0.83 -5.97
C GLY A 148 -24.14 0.00 -7.20
N THR A 149 -23.57 1.19 -7.41
CA THR A 149 -23.90 2.06 -8.57
C THR A 149 -23.49 1.47 -9.92
N LEU A 150 -22.40 0.69 -9.97
CA LEU A 150 -21.98 -0.01 -11.19
C LEU A 150 -22.99 -1.09 -11.63
N ARG A 151 -23.79 -1.63 -10.71
CA ARG A 151 -24.77 -2.69 -11.00
C ARG A 151 -26.04 -2.13 -11.64
N GLN A 152 -26.38 -0.86 -11.39
CA GLN A 152 -27.60 -0.25 -11.92
C GLN A 152 -27.43 0.38 -13.31
N ARG A 153 -26.21 0.73 -13.73
CA ARG A 153 -26.00 1.35 -15.05
C ARG A 153 -25.90 0.37 -16.22
N GLY A 154 -25.77 -0.93 -15.97
CA GLY A 154 -25.46 -1.90 -17.04
C GLY A 154 -24.15 -1.58 -17.78
N GLU A 155 -23.34 -0.67 -17.24
CA GLU A 155 -22.06 -0.26 -17.81
C GLU A 155 -20.99 -1.22 -17.31
N SER A 156 -20.38 -1.93 -18.26
CA SER A 156 -19.14 -2.65 -17.99
C SER A 156 -18.13 -1.66 -17.40
N ALA A 157 -17.50 -2.01 -16.28
CA ALA A 157 -16.45 -1.26 -15.57
C ALA A 157 -15.23 -0.89 -16.46
N ILE A 158 -15.24 -1.28 -17.73
CA ILE A 158 -14.19 -1.07 -18.73
C ILE A 158 -14.36 0.27 -19.47
N ARG A 159 -15.57 0.87 -19.51
CA ARG A 159 -15.77 2.17 -20.18
C ARG A 159 -15.62 3.31 -19.18
N PRO A 160 -14.72 4.29 -19.43
CA PRO A 160 -14.60 5.45 -18.57
C PRO A 160 -15.89 6.27 -18.65
N ALA A 161 -16.43 6.64 -17.49
CA ALA A 161 -17.60 7.51 -17.42
C ALA A 161 -17.29 8.84 -18.12
N ARG A 162 -18.26 9.36 -18.87
CA ARG A 162 -18.19 10.68 -19.51
C ARG A 162 -19.24 11.62 -18.91
N ASN A 163 -18.93 12.91 -18.81
CA ASN A 163 -19.91 13.92 -18.40
C ASN A 163 -20.85 14.24 -19.57
N GLN A 164 -21.82 15.12 -19.33
CA GLN A 164 -22.79 15.60 -20.34
C GLN A 164 -22.14 16.28 -21.55
N ASP A 165 -20.90 16.74 -21.40
CA ASP A 165 -20.09 17.40 -22.43
C ASP A 165 -19.17 16.40 -23.18
N GLY A 166 -19.19 15.12 -22.79
CA GLY A 166 -18.38 14.07 -23.40
C GLY A 166 -16.96 13.92 -22.83
N ASP A 167 -16.57 14.72 -21.84
CA ASP A 167 -15.26 14.63 -21.18
C ASP A 167 -15.17 13.43 -20.25
N LEU A 168 -13.96 12.86 -20.13
CA LEU A 168 -13.67 11.79 -19.17
C LEU A 168 -13.90 12.27 -17.73
N VAL A 169 -14.82 11.61 -17.03
CA VAL A 169 -15.07 11.79 -15.61
C VAL A 169 -13.90 11.18 -14.86
N GLY A 170 -13.12 12.02 -14.17
CA GLY A 170 -11.88 11.59 -13.52
C GLY A 170 -12.15 10.64 -12.35
N ASP A 171 -11.42 9.52 -12.29
CA ASP A 171 -11.50 8.54 -11.21
C ASP A 171 -10.99 9.13 -9.89
N CYS A 172 -11.90 9.24 -8.92
CA CYS A 172 -11.60 9.71 -7.57
C CYS A 172 -10.50 8.88 -6.88
N SER A 173 -10.37 7.58 -7.17
CA SER A 173 -9.33 6.74 -6.58
C SER A 173 -7.93 7.22 -7.00
N SER A 174 -7.77 7.44 -8.31
CA SER A 174 -6.52 7.93 -8.89
C SER A 174 -6.18 9.35 -8.43
N ASP A 175 -7.14 10.27 -8.52
CA ASP A 175 -6.89 11.69 -8.26
C ASP A 175 -6.70 12.03 -6.78
N LEU A 176 -7.40 11.32 -5.89
CA LEU A 176 -7.36 11.60 -4.45
C LEU A 176 -6.23 10.85 -3.74
N LYS A 177 -5.91 9.60 -4.14
CA LYS A 177 -4.95 8.76 -3.40
C LYS A 177 -3.63 8.55 -4.14
N ILE A 178 -3.65 8.35 -5.46
CA ILE A 178 -2.44 7.94 -6.21
C ILE A 178 -1.63 9.13 -6.70
N LEU A 179 -2.26 10.12 -7.34
CA LEU A 179 -1.55 11.25 -7.93
C LEU A 179 -0.81 12.12 -6.90
N PRO A 180 -1.39 12.47 -5.73
CA PRO A 180 -0.68 13.24 -4.72
C PRO A 180 0.57 12.53 -4.21
N GLN A 181 0.49 11.22 -4.00
CA GLN A 181 1.62 10.40 -3.56
C GLN A 181 2.71 10.30 -4.65
N ARG A 182 2.32 10.14 -5.92
CA ARG A 182 3.26 10.13 -7.06
C ARG A 182 3.97 11.47 -7.21
N ALA A 183 3.25 12.59 -7.06
CA ALA A 183 3.82 13.93 -7.13
C ALA A 183 4.86 14.14 -6.03
N PHE A 184 4.54 13.73 -4.79
CA PHE A 184 5.49 13.77 -3.68
C PHE A 184 6.69 12.86 -3.93
N ARG A 185 6.51 11.62 -4.36
CA ARG A 185 7.61 10.68 -4.66
C ARG A 185 8.58 11.26 -5.71
N ARG A 186 8.06 11.91 -6.76
CA ARG A 186 8.89 12.61 -7.76
C ARG A 186 9.69 13.76 -7.12
N SER A 187 9.08 14.51 -6.20
CA SER A 187 9.78 15.58 -5.46
C SER A 187 10.88 15.03 -4.55
N LEU A 188 10.63 13.93 -3.87
CA LEU A 188 11.59 13.27 -2.98
C LEU A 188 12.78 12.71 -3.76
N PHE A 189 12.53 12.07 -4.91
CA PHE A 189 13.60 11.60 -5.78
C PHE A 189 14.49 12.75 -6.26
N ARG A 190 13.89 13.89 -6.67
CA ARG A 190 14.66 15.09 -7.04
C ARG A 190 15.45 15.66 -5.87
N TRP A 191 14.91 15.65 -4.67
CA TRP A 191 15.60 16.11 -3.46
C TRP A 191 16.81 15.21 -3.15
N GLN A 192 16.63 13.88 -3.22
CA GLN A 192 17.70 12.92 -2.97
C GLN A 192 18.83 13.01 -4.01
N MET A 193 18.49 13.24 -5.29
CA MET A 193 19.48 13.41 -6.37
C MET A 193 20.27 14.73 -6.26
N ARG A 194 19.73 15.76 -5.62
CA ARG A 194 20.41 17.06 -5.46
C ARG A 194 21.37 17.10 -4.27
N GLY A 195 21.44 16.04 -3.47
CA GLY A 195 22.17 16.01 -2.20
C GLY A 195 21.46 16.83 -1.13
N SER A 196 21.49 16.36 0.12
CA SER A 196 21.05 17.20 1.24
C SER A 196 21.95 18.43 1.29
N PRO A 197 21.43 19.66 1.34
CA PRO A 197 22.28 20.80 1.68
C PRO A 197 22.91 20.48 3.03
N SER A 198 24.25 20.61 3.10
CA SER A 198 25.00 20.55 4.34
C SER A 198 24.36 21.57 5.29
N ARG A 199 23.82 21.09 6.41
CA ARG A 199 23.51 21.97 7.53
C ARG A 199 24.80 22.51 8.13
#